data_AF-A0A3M3RWA9-F1
#
_entry.id   AF-A0A3M3RWA9-F1
#
_cell.length_a   1.000
_cell.length_b   1.000
_cell.length_c   1.000
_cell.angle_alpha   90.00
_cell.angle_beta   90.00
_cell.angle_gamma   90.00
#
_symmetry.space_group_name_H-M   'P 1'
#
loop_
_entity.id
_entity.type
_entity.pdbx_description
1 polymer ?
#
loop_
_entity_poly.entity_id
_entity_poly.type
_entity_poly.pdbx_seq_one_letter_code
_entity_poly.pdbx_strand_id
1 'polypeptide(L)' 'MVASVFQDPRAQATSAVQSALKMIKGEPVETDVWVPFQLIRPEQLTVFEQYYK' A
#
# COMPACT_ATOMS: atom_id res chain seq x y z
N MET A 1 -5.77 -21.41 -5.55
CA MET A 1 -4.71 -20.38 -5.69
C MET A 1 -3.49 -20.87 -4.93
N VAL A 2 -2.28 -20.73 -5.48
CA VAL A 2 -1.03 -21.15 -4.80
C VAL A 2 -0.46 -20.07 -3.88
N ALA A 3 -0.62 -18.79 -4.22
CA ALA A 3 -0.42 -17.63 -3.37
C ALA A 3 -0.99 -16.38 -4.09
N SER A 4 -1.17 -15.28 -3.36
CA SER A 4 -1.51 -13.97 -3.89
C SER A 4 -0.66 -12.91 -3.18
N VAL A 5 -0.35 -11.79 -3.83
CA VAL A 5 0.33 -10.66 -3.18
C VAL A 5 -0.73 -9.64 -2.78
N PHE A 6 -0.85 -9.40 -1.49
CA PHE A 6 -1.62 -8.29 -0.97
C PHE A 6 -0.82 -7.00 -1.10
N GLN A 7 -1.45 -6.00 -1.69
CA GLN A 7 -0.98 -4.63 -1.76
C GLN A 7 -1.77 -3.79 -0.76
N ASP A 8 -1.16 -2.81 -0.08
CA ASP A 8 -1.88 -1.88 0.78
C ASP A 8 -2.46 -0.71 -0.05
N PRO A 9 -3.77 -0.71 -0.38
CA PRO A 9 -4.35 0.35 -1.20
C PRO A 9 -4.49 1.67 -0.43
N ARG A 10 -4.67 1.62 0.90
CA ARG A 10 -4.84 2.82 1.73
C ARG A 10 -3.55 3.60 1.81
N ALA A 11 -2.43 2.90 2.05
CA ALA A 11 -1.11 3.51 2.06
C ALA A 11 -0.77 4.09 0.67
N GLN A 12 -1.02 3.36 -0.42
CA GLN A 12 -0.80 3.87 -1.78
C GLN A 12 -1.59 5.16 -2.05
N ALA A 13 -2.90 5.17 -1.75
CA ALA A 13 -3.73 6.35 -1.96
C ALA A 13 -3.28 7.54 -1.10
N THR A 14 -2.95 7.29 0.17
CA THR A 14 -2.50 8.33 1.11
C THR A 14 -1.19 8.94 0.64
N SER A 15 -0.21 8.11 0.29
CA SER A 15 1.09 8.56 -0.22
C SER A 15 0.97 9.34 -1.53
N ALA A 16 0.06 8.95 -2.42
CA ALA A 16 -0.20 9.69 -3.66
C ALA A 16 -0.75 11.10 -3.37
N VAL A 17 -1.74 11.22 -2.48
CA VAL A 17 -2.33 12.52 -2.10
C VAL A 17 -1.30 13.38 -1.37
N GLN A 18 -0.50 12.80 -0.47
CA GLN A 18 0.58 13.53 0.20
C GLN A 18 1.61 14.07 -0.78
N SER A 19 2.01 13.26 -1.77
CA SER A 19 2.95 13.69 -2.81
C SER A 19 2.38 14.84 -3.64
N ALA A 20 1.10 14.76 -4.02
CA ALA A 20 0.42 15.86 -4.72
C ALA A 20 0.40 17.16 -3.89
N LEU A 21 0.12 17.06 -2.59
CA LEU A 21 0.15 18.23 -1.69
C LEU A 21 1.55 18.84 -1.59
N LYS A 22 2.61 18.02 -1.52
CA LYS A 22 4.01 18.49 -1.54
C LYS A 22 4.34 19.22 -2.83
N MET A 23 3.94 18.66 -3.98
CA MET A 23 4.14 19.29 -5.29
C MET A 23 3.46 20.66 -5.38
N ILE A 24 2.21 20.79 -4.91
CA ILE A 24 1.47 22.07 -4.88
C ILE A 24 2.21 23.12 -4.05
N LYS A 25 2.87 22.71 -2.96
CA LYS A 25 3.63 23.59 -2.07
C LYS A 25 5.05 23.88 -2.55
N GLY A 26 5.50 23.25 -3.64
CA GLY A 26 6.89 23.34 -4.10
C GLY A 26 7.89 22.62 -3.20
N GLU A 27 7.43 21.68 -2.37
CA GLU A 27 8.28 20.85 -1.54
C GLU A 27 8.93 19.73 -2.36
N PRO A 28 10.16 19.29 -2.03
CA PRO A 28 10.77 18.12 -2.65
C PRO A 28 9.88 16.87 -2.50
N VAL A 29 9.81 16.08 -3.58
CA VAL A 29 9.08 14.82 -3.63
C VAL A 29 9.99 13.70 -4.10
N GLU A 30 9.79 12.51 -3.55
CA GLU A 30 10.42 11.29 -4.07
C GLU A 30 9.72 10.89 -5.37
N THR A 31 10.51 10.45 -6.35
CA THR A 31 9.98 9.96 -7.63
C THR A 31 9.25 8.63 -7.46
N ASP A 32 9.78 7.77 -6.59
CA ASP A 32 9.28 6.43 -6.36
C ASP A 32 8.96 6.25 -4.88
N VAL A 33 7.68 6.15 -4.55
CA VAL A 33 7.23 5.90 -3.18
C VAL A 33 6.93 4.42 -3.02
N TRP A 34 7.81 3.72 -2.29
CA TRP A 34 7.66 2.29 -2.05
C TRP A 34 6.65 2.00 -0.95
N VAL A 35 5.56 1.30 -1.29
CA VAL A 35 4.58 0.82 -0.32
C VAL A 35 4.80 -0.67 -0.05
N PRO A 36 4.91 -1.10 1.23
CA PRO A 36 5.06 -2.51 1.57
C PRO A 36 3.91 -3.38 1.05
N PHE A 37 4.25 -4.61 0.69
CA PHE A 37 3.31 -5.65 0.25
C PHE A 37 3.58 -6.96 0.96
N GLN A 38 2.62 -7.87 0.93
CA GLN A 38 2.74 -9.16 1.62
C GLN A 38 2.27 -10.33 0.76
N LEU A 39 3.06 -11.40 0.72
CA LEU A 39 2.64 -12.66 0.11
C LEU A 39 1.64 -13.38 1.05
N ILE A 40 0.47 -13.70 0.52
CA ILE A 40 -0.61 -14.39 1.23
C ILE A 40 -0.82 -15.76 0.60
N ARG A 41 -0.79 -16.80 1.43
CA ARG A 41 -1.17 -18.18 1.06
C ARG A 41 -2.58 -18.51 1.55
N PRO A 42 -3.25 -19.54 1.01
CA PRO A 42 -4.63 -19.87 1.38
C PRO A 42 -4.84 -20.03 2.89
N GLU A 43 -3.86 -20.55 3.61
CA GLU A 43 -3.94 -20.82 5.06
C GLU A 43 -3.90 -19.53 5.89
N GLN A 44 -3.45 -18.42 5.30
CA GLN A 44 -3.30 -17.14 5.97
C GLN A 44 -4.46 -16.17 5.68
N LEU A 45 -5.31 -16.50 4.70
CA LEU A 45 -6.32 -15.58 4.18
C LEU A 45 -7.30 -15.12 5.27
N THR A 46 -7.80 -16.03 6.11
CA THR A 46 -8.78 -15.69 7.16
C THR A 46 -8.21 -14.72 8.19
N VAL A 47 -6.96 -14.95 8.62
CA VAL A 47 -6.26 -14.05 9.57
C VAL A 47 -6.06 -12.68 8.91
N PHE A 48 -5.68 -12.68 7.64
CA PHE A 48 -5.42 -11.46 6.89
C PHE A 48 -6.69 -10.62 6.70
N GLU A 49 -7.80 -11.24 6.32
CA GLU A 49 -9.11 -10.57 6.17
C GLU A 49 -9.63 -9.96 7.48
N GLN A 50 -9.33 -10.56 8.64
CA GLN A 50 -9.72 -10.00 9.94
C GLN A 50 -8.91 -8.78 10.33
N TYR A 51 -7.62 -8.75 9.98
CA TYR A 51 -6.71 -7.68 10.35
C TYR A 51 -6.87 -6.42 9.48
N TYR A 52 -7.35 -6.58 8.24
CA TYR A 52 -7.43 -5.52 7.23
C TYR A 52 -8.86 -5.08 6.85
N LYS A 53 -9.89 -5.61 7.52
CA LYS A 53 -11.25 -5.05 7.48
C LYS A 53 -11.33 -3.74 8.27
#